data_AF-A0A840TUP3-F1
#
_entry.id   AF-A0A840TUP3-F1
#
_cell.length_a   1.000
_cell.length_b   1.000
_cell.length_c   1.000
_cell.angle_alpha   90.00
_cell.angle_beta   90.00
_cell.angle_gamma   90.00
#
_symmetry.space_group_name_H-M   'P 1'
#
loop_
_entity.id
_entity.type
_entity.pdbx_description
1 polymer ?
#
loop_
_entity_poly.entity_id
_entity_poly.type
_entity_poly.pdbx_seq_one_letter_code
_entity_poly.pdbx_strand_id
1 'polypeptide(L)'
;MHLSNEIQERLEKLKSNVKLASTIDGTFPDKYSFFNNAGRSFRTEFASTDKDFSIVLYERTDKQNYENCFARGLFTDLDRITTVIDLWVDKQKDISEIKSEFGELELYSDFVFKNPNHDIDKAWTKVKNMFFNDTEFWKQPEWKEIYLEMLNEAKRHTAFENYFPFTSHYWLRFSVDKDIKETWTLDTYIVPTMYSDEIPNTLGKFYVSYNDKPMGGQFFETAKEGLDFYADKLKEKKPIQWDKN
;
A
#
# COMPACT_ATOMS: atom_id res chain seq x y z
N MET A 1 12.10 19.35 -14.12
CA MET A 1 13.05 18.67 -13.23
C MET A 1 12.97 17.18 -13.52
N HIS A 2 14.11 16.50 -13.64
CA HIS A 2 14.17 15.06 -13.88
C HIS A 2 14.62 14.37 -12.58
N LEU A 3 13.68 13.81 -11.82
CA LEU A 3 13.90 13.40 -10.43
C LEU A 3 15.08 12.44 -10.27
N SER A 4 15.14 11.40 -11.10
CA SER A 4 16.23 10.41 -11.04
C SER A 4 17.60 11.03 -11.30
N ASN A 5 17.74 11.94 -12.27
CA ASN A 5 19.02 12.60 -12.54
C ASN A 5 19.48 13.41 -11.32
N GLU A 6 18.56 14.20 -10.75
CA GLU A 6 18.83 15.04 -9.58
C GLU A 6 19.25 14.24 -8.35
N ILE A 7 18.61 13.08 -8.13
CA ILE A 7 18.97 12.16 -7.04
C ILE A 7 20.33 11.50 -7.33
N GLN A 8 20.58 11.03 -8.56
CA GLN A 8 21.85 10.39 -8.90
C GLN A 8 23.03 11.35 -8.72
N GLU A 9 22.91 12.61 -9.16
CA GLU A 9 23.95 13.63 -8.96
C GLU A 9 24.27 13.88 -7.49
N ARG A 10 23.25 13.88 -6.62
CA ARG A 10 23.42 14.06 -5.17
C ARG A 10 24.05 12.83 -4.52
N LEU A 11 23.66 11.62 -4.92
CA LEU A 11 24.30 10.38 -4.48
C LEU A 11 25.79 10.37 -4.85
N GLU A 12 26.14 10.86 -6.04
CA GLU A 12 27.55 10.99 -6.46
C GLU A 12 28.32 12.02 -5.62
N LYS A 13 27.71 13.16 -5.28
CA LYS A 13 28.29 14.14 -4.35
C LYS A 13 28.52 13.55 -2.95
N LEU A 14 27.62 12.68 -2.49
CA LEU A 14 27.76 11.93 -1.24
C LEU A 14 28.79 10.79 -1.32
N LYS A 15 29.34 10.51 -2.51
CA LYS A 15 30.20 9.34 -2.79
C LYS A 15 29.52 8.00 -2.50
N SER A 16 28.19 7.95 -2.68
CA SER A 16 27.39 6.75 -2.51
C SER A 16 27.64 5.76 -3.65
N ASN A 17 27.63 4.46 -3.35
CA ASN A 17 27.71 3.41 -4.38
C ASN A 17 26.35 3.10 -5.04
N VAL A 18 25.26 3.75 -4.60
CA VAL A 18 23.93 3.54 -5.19
C VAL A 18 23.92 4.02 -6.65
N LYS A 19 23.56 3.09 -7.55
CA LYS A 19 23.27 3.36 -8.95
C LYS A 19 21.80 3.14 -9.22
N LEU A 20 21.09 4.21 -9.59
CA LEU A 20 19.67 4.18 -9.89
C LEU A 20 19.40 3.31 -11.11
N ALA A 21 18.23 2.69 -11.11
CA ALA A 21 17.79 1.85 -12.20
C ALA A 21 17.35 2.68 -13.41
N SER A 22 17.73 2.19 -14.60
CA SER A 22 17.24 2.73 -15.87
C SER A 22 15.97 2.02 -16.32
N THR A 23 15.18 2.69 -17.16
CA THR A 23 14.09 2.10 -17.94
C THR A 23 14.64 1.17 -19.03
N ILE A 24 13.75 0.44 -19.72
CA ILE A 24 14.11 -0.58 -20.72
C ILE A 24 14.93 -0.01 -21.88
N ASP A 25 14.72 1.26 -22.21
CA ASP A 25 15.46 2.03 -23.21
C ASP A 25 16.79 2.62 -22.70
N GLY A 26 17.19 2.30 -21.45
CA GLY A 26 18.47 2.70 -20.87
C GLY A 26 18.51 4.14 -20.33
N THR A 27 17.38 4.85 -20.33
CA THR A 27 17.26 6.20 -19.77
C THR A 27 16.85 6.15 -18.29
N PHE A 28 17.01 7.24 -17.56
CA PHE A 28 16.44 7.31 -16.22
C PHE A 28 14.97 7.74 -16.28
N PRO A 29 14.10 7.24 -15.39
CA PRO A 29 12.73 7.73 -15.32
C PRO A 29 12.66 9.17 -14.81
N ASP A 30 11.84 9.99 -15.47
CA ASP A 30 11.68 11.42 -15.16
C ASP A 30 11.03 11.68 -13.79
N LYS A 31 10.02 10.87 -13.44
CA LYS A 31 9.06 11.17 -12.36
C LYS A 31 9.25 10.35 -11.09
N TYR A 32 10.01 9.27 -11.18
CA TYR A 32 10.27 8.34 -10.09
C TYR A 32 11.71 7.86 -10.19
N SER A 33 12.23 7.30 -9.11
CA SER A 33 13.53 6.66 -9.06
C SER A 33 13.48 5.42 -8.17
N PHE A 34 14.31 4.42 -8.47
CA PHE A 34 14.31 3.16 -7.72
C PHE A 34 15.66 2.46 -7.85
N PHE A 35 15.88 1.50 -6.94
CA PHE A 35 17.04 0.61 -6.96
C PHE A 35 16.60 -0.82 -7.31
N ASN A 36 17.22 -1.43 -8.32
CA ASN A 36 16.72 -2.68 -8.89
C ASN A 36 17.39 -3.95 -8.32
N ASN A 37 18.39 -3.81 -7.45
CA ASN A 37 19.10 -4.95 -6.89
C ASN A 37 18.34 -5.55 -5.70
N ALA A 38 18.58 -6.84 -5.44
CA ALA A 38 18.04 -7.54 -4.28
C ALA A 38 18.58 -6.95 -2.95
N GLY A 39 17.82 -7.10 -1.87
CA GLY A 39 18.15 -6.56 -0.55
C GLY A 39 17.49 -5.20 -0.31
N ARG A 40 18.12 -4.35 0.51
CA ARG A 40 17.58 -3.04 0.87
C ARG A 40 17.44 -2.16 -0.34
N SER A 41 16.21 -1.71 -0.58
CA SER A 41 15.84 -0.95 -1.76
C SER A 41 14.84 0.14 -1.39
N PHE A 42 14.49 0.94 -2.39
CA PHE A 42 13.56 2.03 -2.26
C PHE A 42 12.83 2.29 -3.58
N ARG A 43 11.74 3.04 -3.46
CA ARG A 43 11.10 3.75 -4.56
C ARG A 43 10.87 5.18 -4.12
N THR A 44 11.25 6.13 -4.96
CA THR A 44 10.86 7.54 -4.81
C THR A 44 10.06 8.00 -6.00
N GLU A 45 9.20 8.99 -5.79
CA GLU A 45 8.50 9.71 -6.85
C GLU A 45 8.09 11.10 -6.38
N PHE A 46 7.61 11.93 -7.32
CA PHE A 46 6.88 13.13 -6.94
C PHE A 46 5.63 12.78 -6.14
N ALA A 47 5.40 13.50 -5.05
CA ALA A 47 4.17 13.38 -4.27
C ALA A 47 3.06 14.23 -4.90
N SER A 48 2.36 15.07 -4.13
CA SER A 48 1.25 15.88 -4.64
C SER A 48 1.70 16.97 -5.62
N THR A 49 2.95 17.43 -5.51
CA THR A 49 3.52 18.47 -6.37
C THR A 49 4.90 18.06 -6.86
N ASP A 50 5.47 18.82 -7.80
CA ASP A 50 6.85 18.64 -8.27
C ASP A 50 7.90 19.15 -7.26
N LYS A 51 7.47 19.64 -6.09
CA LYS A 51 8.35 20.10 -4.98
C LYS A 51 8.35 19.15 -3.79
N ASP A 52 7.47 18.15 -3.81
CA ASP A 52 7.32 17.16 -2.75
C ASP A 52 7.73 15.80 -3.28
N PHE A 53 8.45 15.04 -2.47
CA PHE A 53 9.02 13.76 -2.84
C PHE A 53 8.55 12.70 -1.86
N SER A 54 7.94 11.62 -2.37
CA SER A 54 7.63 10.46 -1.56
C SER A 54 8.76 9.43 -1.65
N ILE A 55 8.96 8.68 -0.57
CA ILE A 55 9.85 7.52 -0.55
C ILE A 55 9.19 6.36 0.20
N VAL A 56 9.40 5.15 -0.29
CA VAL A 56 9.16 3.91 0.45
C VAL A 56 10.48 3.16 0.54
N LEU A 57 10.83 2.72 1.74
CA LEU A 57 12.00 1.90 2.05
C LEU A 57 11.53 0.47 2.32
N TYR A 58 12.10 -0.47 1.59
CA TYR A 58 11.68 -1.87 1.63
C TYR A 58 12.86 -2.81 1.37
N GLU A 59 12.64 -4.10 1.60
CA GLU A 59 13.59 -5.15 1.20
C GLU A 59 13.05 -5.91 0.00
N ARG A 60 13.79 -5.83 -1.11
CA ARG A 60 13.50 -6.51 -2.36
C ARG A 60 13.97 -7.95 -2.32
N THR A 61 13.10 -8.86 -2.74
CA THR A 61 13.44 -10.29 -2.94
C THR A 61 13.26 -10.69 -4.40
N ASP A 62 13.79 -11.85 -4.79
CA ASP A 62 13.62 -12.41 -6.15
C ASP A 62 12.15 -12.71 -6.50
N LYS A 63 11.26 -12.76 -5.51
CA LYS A 63 9.83 -12.89 -5.71
C LYS A 63 9.20 -11.51 -5.81
N GLN A 64 8.58 -11.20 -6.94
CA GLN A 64 7.66 -10.07 -7.03
C GLN A 64 6.42 -10.36 -6.19
N ASN A 65 6.17 -9.51 -5.19
CA ASN A 65 4.85 -9.06 -4.72
C ASN A 65 4.99 -8.41 -3.33
N TYR A 66 4.91 -7.08 -3.31
CA TYR A 66 4.58 -6.27 -2.13
C TYR A 66 5.45 -6.56 -0.90
N GLU A 67 6.65 -6.01 -1.00
CA GLU A 67 7.85 -6.24 -0.19
C GLU A 67 7.67 -5.96 1.32
N ASN A 68 8.64 -6.42 2.11
CA ASN A 68 8.73 -6.08 3.53
C ASN A 68 9.04 -4.58 3.64
N CYS A 69 8.01 -3.77 3.86
CA CYS A 69 8.17 -2.34 4.09
C CYS A 69 8.80 -2.09 5.47
N PHE A 70 9.67 -1.09 5.55
CA PHE A 70 10.32 -0.68 6.81
C PHE A 70 9.92 0.72 7.21
N ALA A 71 9.93 1.64 6.24
CA ALA A 71 9.50 3.01 6.46
C ALA A 71 9.07 3.64 5.15
N ARG A 72 8.43 4.79 5.28
CA ARG A 72 8.01 5.61 4.16
C ARG A 72 8.00 7.08 4.58
N GLY A 73 8.07 8.04 3.68
CA GLY A 73 8.11 9.46 4.07
C GLY A 73 7.79 10.43 2.95
N LEU A 74 7.51 11.67 3.34
CA LEU A 74 7.34 12.83 2.46
C LEU A 74 8.42 13.87 2.77
N PHE A 75 9.14 14.29 1.75
CA PHE A 75 10.24 15.23 1.83
C PHE A 75 9.99 16.42 0.90
N THR A 76 10.46 17.59 1.31
CA THR A 76 10.52 18.79 0.45
C THR A 76 11.95 19.13 0.02
N ASP A 77 12.92 18.35 0.50
CA ASP A 77 14.36 18.57 0.30
C ASP A 77 15.00 17.32 -0.34
N LEU A 78 15.53 17.49 -1.55
CA LEU A 78 16.21 16.45 -2.31
C LEU A 78 17.51 15.97 -1.64
N ASP A 79 18.20 16.82 -0.90
CA ASP A 79 19.44 16.42 -0.23
C ASP A 79 19.12 15.48 0.95
N ARG A 80 18.00 15.73 1.65
CA ARG A 80 17.53 14.88 2.76
C ARG A 80 17.08 13.50 2.27
N ILE A 81 16.23 13.43 1.23
CA ILE A 81 15.80 12.13 0.68
C ILE A 81 16.98 11.33 0.11
N THR A 82 17.94 12.01 -0.52
CA THR A 82 19.17 11.37 -1.03
C THR A 82 20.03 10.81 0.11
N THR A 83 20.13 11.55 1.22
CA THR A 83 20.85 11.07 2.42
C THR A 83 20.16 9.83 3.00
N VAL A 84 18.83 9.79 3.05
CA VAL A 84 18.08 8.60 3.47
C VAL A 84 18.37 7.40 2.57
N ILE A 85 18.39 7.59 1.24
CA ILE A 85 18.72 6.53 0.28
C ILE A 85 20.12 5.97 0.53
N ASP A 86 21.12 6.85 0.67
CA ASP A 86 22.49 6.46 0.94
C ASP A 86 22.64 5.68 2.27
N LEU A 87 22.01 6.18 3.34
CA LEU A 87 22.01 5.52 4.64
C LEU A 87 21.34 4.14 4.60
N TRP A 88 20.22 4.02 3.88
CA TRP A 88 19.43 2.81 3.82
C TRP A 88 20.05 1.72 2.93
N VAL A 89 20.44 2.09 1.70
CA VAL A 89 20.87 1.15 0.66
C VAL A 89 22.37 0.88 0.71
N ASP A 90 23.19 1.93 0.69
CA ASP A 90 24.66 1.78 0.61
C ASP A 90 25.24 1.45 1.99
N LYS A 91 24.95 2.29 2.98
CA LYS A 91 25.50 2.16 4.34
C LYS A 91 24.78 1.12 5.18
N GLN A 92 23.61 0.65 4.74
CA GLN A 92 22.79 -0.34 5.44
C GLN A 92 22.56 -0.04 6.93
N LYS A 93 22.32 1.22 7.27
CA LYS A 93 22.03 1.68 8.64
C LYS A 93 20.67 1.18 9.13
N ASP A 94 20.53 0.92 10.44
CA ASP A 94 19.25 0.48 11.01
C ASP A 94 18.14 1.51 10.79
N ILE A 95 16.91 1.04 10.53
CA ILE A 95 15.80 1.95 10.21
C ILE A 95 15.41 2.85 11.37
N SER A 96 15.57 2.37 12.62
CA SER A 96 15.27 3.16 13.82
C SER A 96 16.28 4.30 13.98
N GLU A 97 17.55 4.05 13.65
CA GLU A 97 18.58 5.09 13.66
C GLU A 97 18.31 6.13 12.57
N ILE A 98 17.99 5.71 11.34
CA ILE A 98 17.59 6.64 10.27
C ILE A 98 16.36 7.46 10.73
N LYS A 99 15.33 6.82 11.28
CA LYS A 99 14.13 7.52 11.77
C LYS A 99 14.44 8.59 12.83
N SER A 100 15.46 8.37 13.65
CA SER A 100 15.87 9.35 14.68
C SER A 100 16.44 10.65 14.08
N GLU A 101 17.00 10.60 12.87
CA GLU A 101 17.57 11.74 12.14
C GLU A 101 16.57 12.37 11.14
N PHE A 102 15.56 11.61 10.72
CA PHE A 102 14.58 12.00 9.71
C PHE A 102 13.16 11.92 10.26
N GLY A 103 12.68 13.06 10.79
CA GLY A 103 11.33 13.24 11.32
C GLY A 103 10.21 12.93 10.31
N GLU A 104 10.53 13.06 9.02
CA GLU A 104 9.65 12.82 7.87
C GLU A 104 9.25 11.36 7.68
N LEU A 105 10.03 10.42 8.25
CA LEU A 105 9.77 8.99 8.08
C LEU A 105 8.67 8.51 9.04
N GLU A 106 7.71 7.77 8.49
CA GLU A 106 6.75 6.91 9.19
C GLU A 106 7.29 5.48 9.15
N LEU A 107 7.44 4.83 10.30
CA LEU A 107 7.85 3.43 10.36
C LEU A 107 6.68 2.51 10.06
N TYR A 108 6.96 1.42 9.36
CA TYR A 108 6.00 0.33 9.21
C TYR A 108 5.73 -0.30 10.57
N SER A 109 4.46 -0.52 10.87
CA SER A 109 4.02 -1.31 12.02
C SER A 109 3.11 -2.41 11.52
N ASP A 110 3.19 -3.60 12.10
CA ASP A 110 2.22 -4.66 11.81
C ASP A 110 0.88 -4.37 12.52
N PHE A 111 -0.16 -5.14 12.21
CA PHE A 111 -1.40 -5.10 12.97
C PHE A 111 -1.18 -5.58 14.41
N VAL A 112 -1.84 -4.90 15.35
CA VAL A 112 -1.84 -5.29 16.77
C VAL A 112 -2.52 -6.65 16.97
N PHE A 113 -3.65 -6.87 16.29
CA PHE A 113 -4.35 -8.15 16.35
C PHE A 113 -3.67 -9.18 15.46
N LYS A 114 -3.54 -10.41 15.97
CA LYS A 114 -2.95 -11.55 15.27
C LYS A 114 -4.02 -12.59 15.01
N ASN A 115 -4.14 -13.01 13.75
CA ASN A 115 -5.05 -14.10 13.40
C ASN A 115 -4.45 -15.43 13.88
N PRO A 116 -5.23 -16.34 14.50
CA PRO A 116 -4.73 -17.64 14.94
C PRO A 116 -4.24 -18.53 13.78
N ASN A 117 -4.78 -18.34 12.57
CA ASN A 117 -4.28 -18.96 11.36
C ASN A 117 -3.10 -18.16 10.78
N HIS A 118 -1.91 -18.75 10.83
CA HIS A 118 -0.67 -18.11 10.38
C HIS A 118 -0.67 -17.72 8.89
N ASP A 119 -1.28 -18.53 8.02
CA ASP A 119 -1.32 -18.23 6.59
C ASP A 119 -2.24 -17.02 6.31
N ILE A 120 -3.35 -16.90 7.05
CA ILE A 120 -4.25 -15.73 6.96
C ILE A 120 -3.58 -14.50 7.57
N ASP A 121 -2.87 -14.63 8.69
CA ASP A 121 -2.11 -13.51 9.29
C ASP A 121 -1.07 -12.96 8.30
N LYS A 122 -0.36 -13.85 7.62
CA LYS A 122 0.60 -13.49 6.57
C LYS A 122 -0.07 -12.77 5.38
N ALA A 123 -1.26 -13.19 4.98
CA ALA A 123 -2.03 -12.51 3.94
C ALA A 123 -2.45 -11.08 4.38
N TRP A 124 -2.84 -10.89 5.65
CA TRP A 124 -3.07 -9.56 6.21
C TRP A 124 -1.81 -8.69 6.18
N THR A 125 -0.65 -9.22 6.58
CA THR A 125 0.63 -8.49 6.51
C THR A 125 0.93 -8.05 5.07
N LYS A 126 0.69 -8.92 4.08
CA LYS A 126 0.81 -8.58 2.66
C LYS A 126 -0.12 -7.44 2.27
N VAL A 127 -1.41 -7.49 2.64
CA VAL A 127 -2.36 -6.39 2.39
C VAL A 127 -1.90 -5.08 3.03
N LYS A 128 -1.34 -5.12 4.24
CA LYS A 128 -0.80 -3.93 4.90
C LYS A 128 0.44 -3.37 4.20
N ASN A 129 1.35 -4.23 3.73
CA ASN A 129 2.50 -3.81 2.91
C ASN A 129 2.04 -3.20 1.58
N MET A 130 1.04 -3.79 0.91
CA MET A 130 0.43 -3.22 -0.30
C MET A 130 -0.07 -1.81 -0.05
N PHE A 131 -0.86 -1.61 1.01
CA PHE A 131 -1.34 -0.30 1.42
C PHE A 131 -0.21 0.67 1.80
N PHE A 132 0.81 0.20 2.52
CA PHE A 132 1.89 1.05 3.02
C PHE A 132 2.82 1.53 1.89
N ASN A 133 3.05 0.69 0.89
CA ASN A 133 3.89 0.96 -0.29
C ASN A 133 3.19 1.82 -1.35
N ASP A 134 1.90 2.04 -1.25
CA ASP A 134 1.18 2.79 -2.27
C ASP A 134 1.34 4.31 -2.03
N THR A 135 1.98 4.95 -2.99
CA THR A 135 2.39 6.35 -2.93
C THR A 135 1.29 7.31 -3.39
N GLU A 136 0.29 6.85 -4.15
CA GLU A 136 -0.87 7.67 -4.55
C GLU A 136 -1.72 8.04 -3.33
N PHE A 137 -1.78 7.17 -2.32
CA PHE A 137 -2.51 7.43 -1.08
C PHE A 137 -1.99 8.58 -0.24
N TRP A 138 -0.73 8.98 -0.43
CA TRP A 138 -0.17 10.14 0.27
C TRP A 138 -0.78 11.45 -0.19
N LYS A 139 -1.33 11.47 -1.40
CA LYS A 139 -2.02 12.62 -1.96
C LYS A 139 -3.40 12.82 -1.34
N GLN A 140 -3.91 11.83 -0.60
CA GLN A 140 -5.25 11.82 0.01
C GLN A 140 -5.21 11.41 1.49
N PRO A 141 -4.76 12.31 2.41
CA PRO A 141 -4.56 11.98 3.83
C PRO A 141 -5.80 11.45 4.55
N GLU A 142 -6.98 12.02 4.27
CA GLU A 142 -8.25 11.57 4.87
C GLU A 142 -8.55 10.12 4.49
N TRP A 143 -8.32 9.77 3.22
CA TRP A 143 -8.56 8.43 2.71
C TRP A 143 -7.63 7.39 3.35
N LYS A 144 -6.37 7.75 3.62
CA LYS A 144 -5.39 6.91 4.33
C LYS A 144 -5.89 6.51 5.72
N GLU A 145 -6.39 7.46 6.49
CA GLU A 145 -6.87 7.20 7.86
C GLU A 145 -8.09 6.27 7.86
N ILE A 146 -9.04 6.53 6.97
CA ILE A 146 -10.24 5.71 6.80
C ILE A 146 -9.88 4.28 6.35
N TYR A 147 -8.90 4.12 5.45
CA TYR A 147 -8.44 2.80 5.03
C TYR A 147 -7.81 2.00 6.17
N LEU A 148 -6.97 2.66 6.97
CA LEU A 148 -6.31 2.00 8.09
C LEU A 148 -7.33 1.60 9.16
N GLU A 149 -8.36 2.43 9.40
CA GLU A 149 -9.52 2.07 10.22
C GLU A 149 -10.20 0.80 9.68
N MET A 150 -10.55 0.78 8.39
CA MET A 150 -11.17 -0.37 7.73
C MET A 150 -10.36 -1.65 7.89
N LEU A 151 -9.05 -1.61 7.63
CA LEU A 151 -8.18 -2.79 7.73
C LEU A 151 -8.06 -3.30 9.16
N ASN A 152 -7.92 -2.40 10.14
CA ASN A 152 -7.83 -2.78 11.55
C ASN A 152 -9.12 -3.43 12.04
N GLU A 153 -10.26 -2.89 11.63
CA GLU A 153 -11.58 -3.42 12.01
C GLU A 153 -11.85 -4.75 11.30
N ALA A 154 -11.57 -4.84 9.99
CA ALA A 154 -11.76 -6.05 9.20
C ALA A 154 -10.90 -7.22 9.73
N LYS A 155 -9.64 -6.96 10.11
CA LYS A 155 -8.78 -8.01 10.66
C LYS A 155 -9.31 -8.61 11.97
N ARG A 156 -10.02 -7.82 12.78
CA ARG A 156 -10.62 -8.25 14.06
C ARG A 156 -12.02 -8.86 13.90
N HIS A 157 -12.62 -8.69 12.73
CA HIS A 157 -14.00 -9.06 12.49
C HIS A 157 -14.13 -10.58 12.35
N THR A 158 -14.93 -11.21 13.23
CA THR A 158 -15.05 -12.67 13.33
C THR A 158 -15.52 -13.33 12.04
N ALA A 159 -16.37 -12.66 11.26
CA ALA A 159 -16.84 -13.20 9.98
C ALA A 159 -15.73 -13.40 8.94
N PHE A 160 -14.56 -12.77 9.10
CA PHE A 160 -13.45 -12.85 8.16
C PHE A 160 -12.28 -13.67 8.69
N GLU A 161 -12.39 -14.24 9.90
CA GLU A 161 -11.26 -14.91 10.56
C GLU A 161 -10.70 -16.09 9.75
N ASN A 162 -11.56 -16.72 8.94
CA ASN A 162 -11.26 -17.90 8.14
C ASN A 162 -11.08 -17.59 6.64
N TYR A 163 -11.03 -16.32 6.25
CA TYR A 163 -10.88 -15.90 4.85
C TYR A 163 -9.54 -15.21 4.62
N PHE A 164 -8.95 -15.46 3.45
CA PHE A 164 -7.73 -14.80 3.01
C PHE A 164 -8.08 -13.40 2.50
N PRO A 165 -7.59 -12.32 3.16
CA PRO A 165 -7.76 -10.98 2.65
C PRO A 165 -6.86 -10.79 1.42
N PHE A 166 -7.36 -10.03 0.46
CA PHE A 166 -6.53 -9.51 -0.62
C PHE A 166 -7.04 -8.14 -1.04
N THR A 167 -6.20 -7.40 -1.75
CA THR A 167 -6.56 -6.11 -2.34
C THR A 167 -6.18 -6.08 -3.82
N SER A 168 -7.03 -5.46 -4.63
CA SER A 168 -6.72 -5.07 -6.00
C SER A 168 -6.75 -3.55 -6.06
N HIS A 169 -5.57 -2.93 -6.05
CA HIS A 169 -5.40 -1.51 -5.74
C HIS A 169 -5.90 -1.22 -4.32
N TYR A 170 -7.17 -0.85 -4.19
CA TYR A 170 -7.74 -0.23 -3.00
C TYR A 170 -8.94 -1.00 -2.44
N TRP A 171 -9.39 -2.05 -3.12
CA TRP A 171 -10.60 -2.76 -2.73
C TRP A 171 -10.25 -3.91 -1.80
N LEU A 172 -10.70 -3.86 -0.53
CA LEU A 172 -10.56 -4.99 0.38
C LEU A 172 -11.57 -6.08 -0.02
N ARG A 173 -11.03 -7.28 -0.25
CA ARG A 173 -11.76 -8.46 -0.67
C ARG A 173 -11.30 -9.70 0.09
N PHE A 174 -12.07 -10.76 -0.02
CA PHE A 174 -11.84 -12.02 0.67
C PHE A 174 -11.90 -13.21 -0.28
N SER A 175 -11.02 -14.18 -0.04
CA SER A 175 -10.91 -15.42 -0.79
C SER A 175 -10.93 -16.62 0.18
N VAL A 176 -11.48 -17.75 -0.26
CA VAL A 176 -11.38 -19.01 0.51
C VAL A 176 -10.02 -19.67 0.32
N ASP A 177 -9.26 -19.26 -0.69
CA ASP A 177 -7.97 -19.83 -1.08
C ASP A 177 -6.87 -18.78 -0.94
N LYS A 178 -5.74 -19.14 -0.33
CA LYS A 178 -4.57 -18.27 -0.20
C LYS A 178 -3.96 -17.85 -1.54
N ASP A 179 -4.16 -18.65 -2.58
CA ASP A 179 -3.67 -18.40 -3.93
C ASP A 179 -4.69 -17.60 -4.77
N ILE A 180 -5.83 -17.17 -4.18
CA ILE A 180 -6.90 -16.41 -4.84
C ILE A 180 -7.48 -17.17 -6.06
N LYS A 181 -7.50 -18.50 -6.00
CA LYS A 181 -8.14 -19.33 -7.04
C LYS A 181 -9.66 -19.39 -6.90
N GLU A 182 -10.17 -19.01 -5.73
CA GLU A 182 -11.60 -19.02 -5.41
C GLU A 182 -11.96 -17.83 -4.50
N THR A 183 -12.83 -16.93 -4.96
CA THR A 183 -13.19 -15.66 -4.28
C THR A 183 -14.68 -15.41 -4.37
N TRP A 184 -15.26 -14.56 -3.52
CA TRP A 184 -16.71 -14.32 -3.52
C TRP A 184 -17.26 -13.79 -4.85
N THR A 185 -17.17 -12.50 -5.14
CA THR A 185 -17.23 -11.99 -6.52
C THR A 185 -16.26 -10.82 -6.59
N LEU A 186 -15.72 -10.52 -7.78
CA LEU A 186 -14.89 -9.34 -7.92
C LEU A 186 -15.70 -8.09 -7.55
N ASP A 187 -16.95 -7.98 -7.98
CA ASP A 187 -17.77 -6.80 -7.67
C ASP A 187 -18.29 -6.71 -6.22
N THR A 188 -17.93 -7.65 -5.34
CA THR A 188 -18.26 -7.57 -3.91
C THR A 188 -17.03 -7.18 -3.09
N TYR A 189 -16.94 -5.92 -2.72
CA TYR A 189 -15.78 -5.35 -2.01
C TYR A 189 -16.18 -4.19 -1.10
N ILE A 190 -15.28 -3.86 -0.17
CA ILE A 190 -15.36 -2.64 0.64
C ILE A 190 -14.16 -1.73 0.35
N VAL A 191 -14.40 -0.43 0.29
CA VAL A 191 -13.36 0.59 0.08
C VAL A 191 -13.71 1.86 0.86
N PRO A 192 -12.72 2.64 1.31
CA PRO A 192 -12.99 3.99 1.78
C PRO A 192 -13.48 4.87 0.64
N THR A 193 -14.44 5.73 0.94
CA THR A 193 -15.00 6.68 -0.02
C THR A 193 -13.95 7.73 -0.40
N MET A 194 -13.67 7.85 -1.70
CA MET A 194 -12.90 8.98 -2.23
C MET A 194 -13.88 10.09 -2.60
N TYR A 195 -13.91 11.15 -1.78
CA TYR A 195 -14.80 12.28 -2.03
C TYR A 195 -14.37 13.09 -3.25
N SER A 196 -15.34 13.56 -4.02
CA SER A 196 -15.17 14.36 -5.22
C SER A 196 -16.42 15.20 -5.47
N ASP A 197 -16.42 16.02 -6.53
CA ASP A 197 -17.63 16.74 -6.95
C ASP A 197 -18.80 15.79 -7.30
N GLU A 198 -18.49 14.54 -7.70
CA GLU A 198 -19.48 13.50 -8.00
C GLU A 198 -19.86 12.66 -6.76
N ILE A 199 -18.98 12.61 -5.75
CA ILE A 199 -19.15 11.83 -4.52
C ILE A 199 -19.02 12.78 -3.33
N PRO A 200 -20.13 13.42 -2.89
CA PRO A 200 -20.06 14.45 -1.85
C PRO A 200 -19.67 13.85 -0.50
N ASN A 201 -19.03 14.66 0.34
CA ASN A 201 -18.65 14.31 1.71
C ASN A 201 -19.84 14.15 2.67
N THR A 202 -21.07 14.31 2.18
CA THR A 202 -22.31 13.97 2.89
C THR A 202 -22.66 12.49 2.79
N LEU A 203 -21.95 11.72 1.95
CA LEU A 203 -22.02 10.27 1.91
C LEU A 203 -21.09 9.66 2.96
N GLY A 204 -21.40 8.42 3.35
CA GLY A 204 -20.60 7.68 4.33
C GLY A 204 -19.16 7.44 3.91
N LYS A 205 -18.29 7.27 4.90
CA LYS A 205 -16.84 7.05 4.77
C LYS A 205 -16.46 5.74 4.10
N PHE A 206 -17.35 4.75 4.12
CA PHE A 206 -17.09 3.42 3.57
C PHE A 206 -18.15 3.08 2.53
N TYR A 207 -17.70 2.61 1.37
CA TYR A 207 -18.57 2.10 0.32
C TYR A 207 -18.43 0.59 0.22
N VAL A 208 -19.54 -0.13 0.33
CA VAL A 208 -19.61 -1.57 0.06
C VAL A 208 -20.31 -1.77 -1.28
N SER A 209 -19.58 -2.30 -2.25
CA SER A 209 -20.15 -2.78 -3.50
C SER A 209 -20.71 -4.19 -3.31
N TYR A 210 -21.93 -4.42 -3.79
CA TYR A 210 -22.57 -5.74 -3.80
C TYR A 210 -23.54 -5.86 -5.00
N ASN A 211 -23.17 -6.60 -6.06
CA ASN A 211 -23.98 -6.97 -7.26
C ASN A 211 -23.52 -6.38 -8.60
N ASP A 212 -23.90 -7.08 -9.68
CA ASP A 212 -23.59 -6.81 -11.09
C ASP A 212 -24.51 -5.75 -11.74
N LYS A 213 -25.19 -4.91 -10.94
CA LYS A 213 -26.12 -3.86 -11.43
C LYS A 213 -25.52 -2.48 -11.17
N PRO A 214 -25.78 -1.49 -12.04
CA PRO A 214 -24.89 -0.34 -12.23
C PRO A 214 -24.75 0.62 -11.04
N MET A 215 -25.48 0.42 -9.93
CA MET A 215 -25.39 1.22 -8.72
C MET A 215 -25.56 0.37 -7.43
N GLY A 216 -25.16 -0.90 -7.45
CA GLY A 216 -25.40 -1.87 -6.36
C GLY A 216 -24.50 -1.70 -5.15
N GLY A 217 -24.27 -0.50 -4.63
CA GLY A 217 -23.49 -0.33 -3.41
C GLY A 217 -24.13 0.59 -2.41
N GLN A 218 -23.62 0.53 -1.18
CA GLN A 218 -24.15 1.28 -0.04
C GLN A 218 -23.02 1.95 0.72
N PHE A 219 -23.30 3.17 1.17
CA PHE A 219 -22.38 3.95 2.00
C PHE A 219 -22.68 3.76 3.48
N PHE A 220 -21.63 3.78 4.29
CA PHE A 220 -21.68 3.60 5.74
C PHE A 220 -20.77 4.62 6.42
N GLU A 221 -21.19 5.12 7.59
CA GLU A 221 -20.40 6.09 8.35
C GLU A 221 -19.26 5.43 9.13
N THR A 222 -19.44 4.19 9.57
CA THR A 222 -18.46 3.47 10.39
C THR A 222 -17.93 2.23 9.67
N ALA A 223 -16.66 1.89 9.93
CA ALA A 223 -16.05 0.68 9.36
C ALA A 223 -16.84 -0.57 9.79
N LYS A 224 -17.27 -0.62 11.05
CA LYS A 224 -18.03 -1.74 11.61
C LYS A 224 -19.32 -1.99 10.83
N GLU A 225 -20.16 -0.98 10.61
CA GLU A 225 -21.42 -1.14 9.88
C GLU A 225 -21.20 -1.61 8.44
N GLY A 226 -20.21 -1.03 7.75
CA GLY A 226 -19.85 -1.45 6.40
C GLY A 226 -19.34 -2.89 6.35
N LEU A 227 -18.54 -3.31 7.32
CA LEU A 227 -17.99 -4.66 7.39
C LEU A 227 -19.03 -5.71 7.80
N ASP A 228 -19.94 -5.39 8.73
CA ASP A 228 -21.08 -6.24 9.08
C ASP A 228 -21.94 -6.50 7.84
N PHE A 229 -22.28 -5.43 7.11
CA PHE A 229 -23.05 -5.54 5.87
C PHE A 229 -22.29 -6.31 4.79
N TYR A 230 -20.99 -6.05 4.61
CA TYR A 230 -20.17 -6.78 3.65
C TYR A 230 -20.14 -8.28 3.98
N ALA A 231 -19.96 -8.64 5.25
CA ALA A 231 -19.97 -10.03 5.70
C ALA A 231 -21.30 -10.73 5.41
N ASP A 232 -22.43 -10.04 5.57
CA ASP A 232 -23.74 -10.59 5.21
C ASP A 232 -23.87 -10.81 3.69
N LYS A 233 -23.35 -9.89 2.87
CA LYS A 233 -23.31 -10.06 1.41
C LYS A 233 -22.40 -11.17 0.94
N LEU A 234 -21.32 -11.47 1.67
CA LEU A 234 -20.50 -12.65 1.40
C LEU A 234 -21.30 -13.95 1.65
N LYS A 235 -22.16 -14.02 2.67
CA LYS A 235 -22.96 -15.23 2.96
C LYS A 235 -24.04 -15.50 1.90
N GLU A 236 -24.53 -14.47 1.23
CA GLU A 236 -25.57 -14.58 0.21
C GLU A 236 -25.07 -15.18 -1.12
N LYS A 237 -23.75 -15.14 -1.38
CA LYS A 237 -23.15 -15.57 -2.65
C LYS A 237 -22.20 -16.74 -2.47
N LYS A 238 -22.19 -17.67 -3.44
CA LYS A 238 -21.15 -18.71 -3.50
C LYS A 238 -19.86 -18.12 -4.07
N PRO A 239 -18.68 -18.52 -3.56
CA PRO A 239 -17.43 -18.19 -4.22
C PRO A 239 -17.37 -18.68 -5.67
N ILE A 240 -16.73 -17.87 -6.52
CA ILE A 240 -16.39 -18.13 -7.92
C ILE A 240 -14.96 -18.69 -7.97
N GLN A 241 -14.81 -19.80 -8.68
CA GLN A 241 -13.52 -20.41 -9.00
C GLN A 241 -12.96 -19.83 -10.32
N TRP A 242 -11.69 -19.47 -10.35
CA TRP A 242 -11.04 -18.85 -11.52
C TRP A 242 -10.56 -19.86 -12.57
N ASP A 243 -10.36 -21.13 -12.17
CA ASP A 243 -9.85 -22.20 -13.04
C ASP A 243 -10.97 -23.14 -13.55
N LYS A 244 -11.76 -22.68 -14.53
CA LYS A 244 -12.68 -23.55 -15.28
C LYS A 244 -12.48 -23.56 -16.81
N ASN A 245 -11.33 -23.07 -17.29
CA ASN A 245 -10.88 -23.25 -18.67
C ASN A 245 -9.45 -23.78 -18.70
#